data_AF-A0A2A3J0S6-F1
#
_entry.id   AF-A0A2A3J0S6-F1
#
_cell.length_a   1.000
_cell.length_b   1.000
_cell.length_c   1.000
_cell.angle_alpha   90.00
_cell.angle_beta   90.00
_cell.angle_gamma   90.00
#
_symmetry.space_group_name_H-M   'P 1'
#
loop_
_entity.id
_entity.type
_entity.pdbx_description
1 polymer ?
#
loop_
_entity_poly.entity_id
_entity_poly.type
_entity_poly.pdbx_seq_one_letter_code
_entity_poly.pdbx_strand_id
1 'polypeptide(L)'
;MRRHSTVLDGLVNGITGLVQDFDGLTNGGYGKLPAGRFPAFARHDLPELGYERSRREPEWAASCTVAGRHGEVDLPTFQVGGWFDIFGQGTLDNFTAMRRAGRSATLVMGPWTHTNLRHVVGDVNFGFGAHSDFMGMRGRLHDMQFDWFRRAIGDGEAVEPDAGTVLLFVMGINQWREETEWPLPRAVDTDFHLRADGRLTQEPPSAAEQAEAFTYDPMDPVPTTGGALLMGGGLLNTDEFRPGPLDQAAVEAREDVLVFTTELLTEDVEVTGRVRAVLFAATDGPSTDWVARLCDVDEMGVSRNVADGIVRARAATPGEAAEHVVDLWSTSVVFRAGHRIRVQVTSSNFPRWDRNLNTGEPEESATTARVARQQVFPPTLPHRPAGGSGPSAADSRPPLAADPGPAGDGGRARRRYRTVRHATPHVTPLNSVGPARPRRSLAGSRLHRPATGEYGLRRWTRGQPLKPELRPTPPRPRVP
;
A
#
# COMPACT_ATOMS: atom_id res chain seq x y z
N MET A 1 23.39 -20.04 13.45
CA MET A 1 23.04 -21.46 13.76
C MET A 1 24.24 -22.34 14.16
N ARG A 2 25.50 -22.04 13.80
CA ARG A 2 26.67 -22.85 14.22
C ARG A 2 26.99 -22.84 15.73
N ARG A 3 26.40 -21.94 16.54
CA ARG A 3 26.65 -21.86 17.99
C ARG A 3 25.92 -22.92 18.82
N HIS A 4 24.79 -23.45 18.32
CA HIS A 4 23.99 -24.47 19.00
C HIS A 4 24.10 -25.86 18.36
N SER A 5 25.06 -26.08 17.44
CA SER A 5 25.21 -27.34 16.71
C SER A 5 25.56 -28.54 17.60
N THR A 6 25.87 -28.31 18.87
CA THR A 6 26.22 -29.34 19.86
C THR A 6 25.29 -29.37 21.08
N VAL A 7 24.29 -28.48 21.18
CA VAL A 7 23.39 -28.37 22.34
C VAL A 7 21.95 -28.17 21.87
N LEU A 8 21.32 -29.28 21.45
CA LEU A 8 19.96 -29.29 20.89
C LEU A 8 18.92 -28.73 21.89
N ASP A 9 19.05 -29.08 23.17
CA ASP A 9 18.12 -28.63 24.23
C ASP A 9 18.16 -27.12 24.43
N GLY A 10 19.35 -26.51 24.33
CA GLY A 10 19.52 -25.05 24.42
C GLY A 10 18.83 -24.33 23.27
N LEU A 11 18.94 -24.86 22.05
CA LEU A 11 18.26 -24.32 20.88
C LEU A 11 16.73 -24.45 21.00
N VAL A 12 16.23 -25.61 21.43
CA VAL A 12 14.78 -25.86 21.59
C VAL A 12 14.20 -24.93 22.65
N ASN A 13 14.86 -24.77 23.80
CA ASN A 13 14.44 -23.86 24.85
C ASN A 13 14.45 -22.40 24.38
N GLY A 14 15.51 -21.98 23.68
CA GLY A 14 15.61 -20.63 23.14
C GLY A 14 14.52 -20.32 22.10
N ILE A 15 14.24 -21.26 21.19
CA ILE A 15 13.15 -21.12 20.21
C ILE A 15 11.80 -21.05 20.91
N THR A 16 11.56 -21.93 21.89
CA THR A 16 10.29 -21.96 22.64
C THR A 16 10.06 -20.64 23.40
N GLY A 17 11.08 -20.11 24.06
CA GLY A 17 11.01 -18.83 24.74
C GLY A 17 10.80 -17.66 23.77
N LEU A 18 11.42 -17.70 22.58
CA LEU A 18 11.22 -16.69 21.54
C LEU A 18 9.76 -16.72 21.03
N VAL A 19 9.18 -17.90 20.82
CA VAL A 19 7.76 -18.05 20.44
C VAL A 19 6.87 -17.42 21.50
N GLN A 20 7.10 -17.70 22.79
CA GLN A 20 6.33 -17.09 23.88
C GLN A 20 6.44 -15.56 23.91
N ASP A 21 7.61 -15.01 23.60
CA ASP A 21 7.80 -13.56 23.48
C ASP A 21 7.04 -12.96 22.29
N PHE A 22 6.98 -13.68 21.16
CA PHE A 22 6.17 -13.31 20.00
C PHE A 22 4.67 -13.38 20.30
N ASP A 23 4.21 -14.44 20.96
CA ASP A 23 2.82 -14.60 21.41
C ASP A 23 2.40 -13.51 22.40
N GLY A 24 3.35 -12.97 23.17
CA GLY A 24 3.14 -11.88 24.12
C GLY A 24 3.27 -10.47 23.54
N LEU A 25 3.50 -10.31 22.23
CA LEU A 25 3.75 -9.00 21.61
C LEU A 25 2.61 -8.01 21.80
N THR A 26 1.38 -8.48 21.67
CA THR A 26 0.17 -7.65 21.81
C THR A 26 -0.17 -7.35 23.25
N ASN A 27 0.27 -8.18 24.18
CA ASN A 27 0.17 -7.95 25.63
C ASN A 27 1.32 -7.06 26.15
N GLY A 28 1.58 -5.96 25.42
CA GLY A 28 2.54 -4.91 25.83
C GLY A 28 3.95 -5.05 25.26
N GLY A 29 4.26 -6.11 24.50
CA GLY A 29 5.57 -6.28 23.84
C GLY A 29 5.90 -5.16 22.86
N TYR A 30 4.96 -4.78 21.97
CA TYR A 30 5.14 -3.66 21.05
C TYR A 30 5.37 -2.33 21.78
N GLY A 31 4.76 -2.16 22.96
CA GLY A 31 4.83 -0.91 23.73
C GLY A 31 6.14 -0.72 24.52
N LYS A 32 7.04 -1.72 24.54
CA LYS A 32 8.28 -1.64 25.31
C LYS A 32 9.21 -0.56 24.77
N LEU A 33 9.81 0.19 25.68
CA LEU A 33 10.81 1.21 25.39
C LEU A 33 12.18 0.79 25.94
N PRO A 34 13.29 1.19 25.29
CA PRO A 34 13.33 1.91 24.01
C PRO A 34 12.93 1.03 22.81
N ALA A 35 12.35 1.63 21.77
CA ALA A 35 11.83 0.92 20.60
C ALA A 35 12.93 0.35 19.68
N GLY A 36 14.18 0.84 19.79
CA GLY A 36 15.31 0.39 18.96
C GLY A 36 15.87 -0.99 19.30
N ARG A 37 15.34 -1.69 20.32
CA ARG A 37 15.80 -3.04 20.68
C ARG A 37 14.64 -4.01 20.67
N PHE A 38 14.86 -5.19 20.09
CA PHE A 38 13.94 -6.31 20.24
C PHE A 38 14.60 -7.38 21.10
N PRO A 39 14.56 -7.24 22.45
CA PRO A 39 15.39 -8.03 23.35
C PRO A 39 15.02 -9.52 23.36
N ALA A 40 13.95 -9.96 22.70
CA ALA A 40 13.55 -11.36 22.64
C ALA A 40 14.67 -12.26 22.08
N PHE A 41 15.30 -11.89 20.95
CA PHE A 41 16.39 -12.70 20.38
C PHE A 41 17.59 -12.79 21.33
N ALA A 42 18.00 -11.65 21.91
CA ALA A 42 19.11 -11.61 22.86
C ALA A 42 18.84 -12.40 24.15
N ARG A 43 17.60 -12.35 24.67
CA ARG A 43 17.19 -13.10 25.88
C ARG A 43 17.34 -14.61 25.72
N HIS A 44 17.16 -15.10 24.49
CA HIS A 44 17.18 -16.54 24.18
C HIS A 44 18.48 -16.99 23.49
N ASP A 45 19.51 -16.15 23.45
CA ASP A 45 20.79 -16.39 22.74
C ASP A 45 20.58 -16.88 21.30
N LEU A 46 19.58 -16.28 20.63
CA LEU A 46 19.28 -16.52 19.23
C LEU A 46 19.81 -15.37 18.38
N PRO A 47 20.38 -15.67 17.19
CA PRO A 47 20.73 -14.61 16.24
C PRO A 47 19.44 -13.93 15.78
N GLU A 48 19.45 -12.60 15.82
CA GLU A 48 18.38 -11.78 15.27
C GLU A 48 18.34 -11.89 13.72
N LEU A 49 17.21 -11.50 13.12
CA LEU A 49 16.92 -11.73 11.70
C LEU A 49 17.46 -10.64 10.76
N GLY A 50 18.47 -9.88 11.19
CA GLY A 50 19.06 -8.75 10.46
C GLY A 50 18.43 -7.39 10.77
N TYR A 51 17.38 -7.32 11.59
CA TYR A 51 16.75 -6.06 12.01
C TYR A 51 17.73 -5.19 12.81
N GLU A 52 18.30 -5.72 13.90
CA GLU A 52 19.22 -4.92 14.73
C GLU A 52 20.53 -4.65 13.99
N ARG A 53 21.01 -5.62 13.21
CA ARG A 53 22.19 -5.45 12.37
C ARG A 53 22.00 -4.33 11.35
N SER A 54 20.86 -4.27 10.65
CA SER A 54 20.60 -3.22 9.66
C SER A 54 20.69 -1.80 10.23
N ARG A 55 20.38 -1.63 11.52
CA ARG A 55 20.49 -0.35 12.23
C ARG A 55 21.91 -0.06 12.68
N ARG A 56 22.61 -1.06 13.22
CA ARG A 56 23.99 -0.93 13.74
C ARG A 56 25.04 -0.83 12.64
N GLU A 57 24.78 -1.43 11.48
CA GLU A 57 25.67 -1.47 10.33
C GLU A 57 24.97 -0.85 9.09
N PRO A 58 24.87 0.50 9.01
CA PRO A 58 24.21 1.17 7.89
C PRO A 58 24.84 0.82 6.53
N GLU A 59 26.14 0.57 6.49
CA GLU A 59 26.84 0.13 5.26
C GLU A 59 26.39 -1.26 4.81
N TRP A 60 26.16 -2.19 5.75
CA TRP A 60 25.63 -3.51 5.42
C TRP A 60 24.20 -3.40 4.88
N ALA A 61 23.34 -2.60 5.53
CA ALA A 61 21.99 -2.33 5.04
C ALA A 61 22.00 -1.69 3.64
N ALA A 62 22.88 -0.70 3.41
CA ALA A 62 23.07 -0.07 2.11
C ALA A 62 23.54 -1.08 1.05
N SER A 63 24.43 -2.00 1.41
CA SER A 63 24.90 -3.06 0.50
C SER A 63 23.79 -4.03 0.05
N CYS A 64 22.69 -4.11 0.81
CA CYS A 64 21.53 -4.94 0.50
C CYS A 64 20.47 -4.22 -0.38
N THR A 65 20.59 -2.91 -0.63
CA THR A 65 19.60 -2.18 -1.45
C THR A 65 19.93 -2.22 -2.93
N VAL A 66 18.95 -2.53 -3.78
CA VAL A 66 19.10 -2.41 -5.24
C VAL A 66 18.88 -0.97 -5.72
N ALA A 67 18.28 -0.11 -4.89
CA ALA A 67 18.02 1.28 -5.23
C ALA A 67 19.31 2.03 -5.60
N GLY A 68 19.30 2.71 -6.75
CA GLY A 68 20.49 3.37 -7.29
C GLY A 68 21.47 2.46 -8.05
N ARG A 69 21.30 1.13 -7.99
CA ARG A 69 22.17 0.14 -8.67
C ARG A 69 21.50 -0.62 -9.80
N HIS A 70 20.30 -0.20 -10.22
CA HIS A 70 19.55 -0.86 -11.30
C HIS A 70 20.32 -0.91 -12.64
N GLY A 71 21.25 0.02 -12.88
CA GLY A 71 22.12 -0.01 -14.07
C GLY A 71 23.12 -1.17 -14.08
N GLU A 72 23.36 -1.82 -12.94
CA GLU A 72 24.17 -3.04 -12.82
C GLU A 72 23.36 -4.31 -13.15
N VAL A 73 22.04 -4.17 -13.36
CA VAL A 73 21.14 -5.29 -13.64
C VAL A 73 20.83 -5.35 -15.14
N ASP A 74 21.46 -6.29 -15.84
CA ASP A 74 21.30 -6.49 -17.29
C ASP A 74 20.19 -7.49 -17.68
N LEU A 75 19.44 -7.98 -16.68
CA LEU A 75 18.42 -9.01 -16.85
C LEU A 75 17.01 -8.42 -16.93
N PRO A 76 16.08 -9.07 -17.67
CA PRO A 76 14.68 -8.72 -17.62
C PRO A 76 14.08 -9.01 -16.23
N THR A 77 13.04 -8.28 -15.84
CA THR A 77 12.38 -8.46 -14.53
C THR A 77 10.88 -8.73 -14.67
N PHE A 78 10.35 -9.54 -13.75
CA PHE A 78 8.92 -9.75 -13.55
C PHE A 78 8.57 -9.42 -12.12
N GLN A 79 7.77 -8.39 -11.92
CA GLN A 79 7.50 -7.81 -10.61
C GLN A 79 6.04 -8.05 -10.23
N VAL A 80 5.83 -8.55 -9.02
CA VAL A 80 4.52 -8.82 -8.46
C VAL A 80 4.41 -8.08 -7.15
N GLY A 81 3.34 -7.31 -6.97
CA GLY A 81 3.05 -6.61 -5.73
C GLY A 81 1.56 -6.58 -5.42
N GLY A 82 1.25 -6.05 -4.25
CA GLY A 82 -0.11 -5.80 -3.78
C GLY A 82 -0.30 -4.35 -3.35
N TRP A 83 -1.51 -3.81 -3.52
CA TRP A 83 -1.83 -2.45 -3.04
C TRP A 83 -1.79 -2.32 -1.51
N PHE A 84 -1.93 -3.44 -0.79
CA PHE A 84 -1.81 -3.53 0.66
C PHE A 84 -0.59 -4.37 1.08
N ASP A 85 0.42 -4.48 0.22
CA ASP A 85 1.70 -5.12 0.52
C ASP A 85 2.68 -4.12 1.14
N ILE A 86 3.41 -4.54 2.16
CA ILE A 86 4.38 -3.70 2.89
C ILE A 86 5.59 -3.28 2.02
N PHE A 87 5.82 -3.94 0.88
CA PHE A 87 6.85 -3.61 -0.10
C PHE A 87 6.27 -3.07 -1.42
N GLY A 88 4.98 -2.72 -1.45
CA GLY A 88 4.26 -2.34 -2.67
C GLY A 88 4.93 -1.18 -3.42
N GLN A 89 5.34 -0.12 -2.72
CA GLN A 89 6.02 1.01 -3.36
C GLN A 89 7.41 0.64 -3.89
N GLY A 90 8.17 -0.20 -3.16
CA GLY A 90 9.47 -0.68 -3.62
C GLY A 90 9.38 -1.50 -4.91
N THR A 91 8.32 -2.29 -5.05
CA THR A 91 8.02 -3.04 -6.29
C THR A 91 7.79 -2.09 -7.47
N LEU A 92 7.00 -1.03 -7.27
CA LEU A 92 6.72 -0.03 -8.30
C LEU A 92 7.97 0.80 -8.67
N ASP A 93 8.77 1.15 -7.67
CA ASP A 93 10.01 1.91 -7.86
C ASP A 93 11.06 1.07 -8.61
N ASN A 94 11.18 -0.22 -8.29
CA ASN A 94 12.04 -1.15 -9.01
C ASN A 94 11.58 -1.35 -10.46
N PHE A 95 10.27 -1.48 -10.73
CA PHE A 95 9.76 -1.52 -12.10
C PHE A 95 10.14 -0.27 -12.89
N THR A 96 9.89 0.90 -12.30
CA THR A 96 10.16 2.19 -12.92
C THR A 96 11.66 2.35 -13.21
N ALA A 97 12.52 1.95 -12.28
CA ALA A 97 13.96 2.04 -12.43
C ALA A 97 14.51 1.08 -13.51
N MET A 98 14.00 -0.15 -13.58
CA MET A 98 14.40 -1.10 -14.63
C MET A 98 13.97 -0.63 -16.03
N ARG A 99 12.75 -0.12 -16.19
CA ARG A 99 12.31 0.49 -17.46
C ARG A 99 13.19 1.68 -17.85
N ARG A 100 13.51 2.57 -16.90
CA ARG A 100 14.42 3.71 -17.14
C ARG A 100 15.83 3.28 -17.54
N ALA A 101 16.32 2.15 -17.04
CA ALA A 101 17.59 1.55 -17.44
C ALA A 101 17.53 0.84 -18.83
N GLY A 102 16.40 0.91 -19.54
CA GLY A 102 16.22 0.27 -20.84
C GLY A 102 16.10 -1.25 -20.76
N ARG A 103 15.66 -1.79 -19.61
CA ARG A 103 15.46 -3.23 -19.40
C ARG A 103 13.98 -3.59 -19.59
N SER A 104 13.74 -4.79 -20.12
CA SER A 104 12.38 -5.34 -20.14
C SER A 104 11.91 -5.60 -18.70
N ALA A 105 10.75 -5.06 -18.36
CA ALA A 105 10.15 -5.20 -17.03
C ALA A 105 8.65 -5.44 -17.18
N THR A 106 8.13 -6.47 -16.51
CA THR A 106 6.70 -6.77 -16.39
C THR A 106 6.24 -6.43 -14.97
N LEU A 107 5.04 -5.88 -14.82
CA LEU A 107 4.46 -5.52 -13.53
C LEU A 107 3.05 -6.10 -13.38
N VAL A 108 2.80 -6.75 -12.25
CA VAL A 108 1.47 -7.20 -11.83
C VAL A 108 1.18 -6.66 -10.43
N MET A 109 0.15 -5.83 -10.30
CA MET A 109 -0.29 -5.27 -9.01
C MET A 109 -1.72 -5.70 -8.72
N GLY A 110 -1.92 -6.57 -7.73
CA GLY A 110 -3.24 -7.00 -7.25
C GLY A 110 -3.72 -6.25 -6.00
N PRO A 111 -4.96 -6.46 -5.54
CA PRO A 111 -5.46 -5.87 -4.29
C PRO A 111 -5.00 -6.69 -3.06
N TRP A 112 -3.77 -7.21 -3.12
CA TRP A 112 -3.24 -8.21 -2.22
C TRP A 112 -2.46 -7.60 -1.06
N THR A 113 -2.20 -8.44 -0.07
CA THR A 113 -1.27 -8.15 1.04
C THR A 113 0.00 -8.98 0.85
N HIS A 114 0.95 -8.86 1.78
CA HIS A 114 2.21 -9.61 1.70
C HIS A 114 2.02 -11.13 1.65
N THR A 115 1.04 -11.65 2.37
CA THR A 115 0.84 -13.10 2.58
C THR A 115 -0.51 -13.61 2.10
N ASN A 116 -1.34 -12.73 1.53
CA ASN A 116 -2.64 -13.08 0.99
C ASN A 116 -2.79 -12.54 -0.43
N LEU A 117 -2.69 -13.43 -1.42
CA LEU A 117 -2.90 -13.16 -2.84
C LEU A 117 -4.31 -13.58 -3.33
N ARG A 118 -5.28 -13.67 -2.40
CA ARG A 118 -6.67 -14.04 -2.70
C ARG A 118 -7.53 -12.79 -2.87
N HIS A 119 -8.81 -13.02 -3.16
CA HIS A 119 -9.80 -11.98 -3.46
C HIS A 119 -10.46 -11.35 -2.23
N VAL A 120 -10.37 -11.98 -1.04
CA VAL A 120 -10.85 -11.40 0.21
C VAL A 120 -9.65 -10.88 0.98
N VAL A 121 -9.60 -9.58 1.20
CA VAL A 121 -8.50 -8.87 1.87
C VAL A 121 -9.11 -7.84 2.81
N GLY A 122 -8.68 -7.83 4.07
CA GLY A 122 -9.35 -7.07 5.12
C GLY A 122 -10.84 -7.44 5.22
N ASP A 123 -11.70 -6.43 5.24
CA ASP A 123 -13.16 -6.58 5.27
C ASP A 123 -13.79 -6.55 3.86
N VAL A 124 -12.98 -6.57 2.79
CA VAL A 124 -13.45 -6.40 1.41
C VAL A 124 -13.26 -7.68 0.61
N ASN A 125 -14.32 -8.05 -0.12
CA ASN A 125 -14.26 -9.02 -1.19
C ASN A 125 -14.12 -8.29 -2.53
N PHE A 126 -12.92 -8.30 -3.11
CA PHE A 126 -12.62 -7.71 -4.42
C PHE A 126 -13.15 -8.52 -5.60
N GLY A 127 -13.93 -9.57 -5.35
CA GLY A 127 -14.50 -10.46 -6.35
C GLY A 127 -13.53 -11.57 -6.76
N PHE A 128 -14.05 -12.75 -7.09
CA PHE A 128 -13.26 -13.93 -7.43
C PHE A 128 -12.18 -13.68 -8.52
N GLY A 129 -12.44 -12.71 -9.40
CA GLY A 129 -11.50 -12.17 -10.38
C GLY A 129 -10.14 -11.73 -9.81
N ALA A 130 -10.09 -11.22 -8.59
CA ALA A 130 -8.89 -10.72 -7.93
C ALA A 130 -7.95 -11.82 -7.43
N HIS A 131 -8.39 -13.08 -7.35
CA HIS A 131 -7.55 -14.17 -6.86
C HIS A 131 -6.40 -14.45 -7.84
N SER A 132 -5.19 -14.61 -7.31
CA SER A 132 -4.00 -14.98 -8.12
C SER A 132 -4.14 -16.27 -8.92
N ASP A 133 -5.07 -17.18 -8.58
CA ASP A 133 -5.29 -18.43 -9.32
C ASP A 133 -6.33 -18.28 -10.46
N PHE A 134 -6.88 -17.07 -10.65
CA PHE A 134 -7.95 -16.84 -11.62
C PHE A 134 -7.75 -15.57 -12.45
N MET A 135 -7.27 -14.49 -11.82
CA MET A 135 -6.87 -13.23 -12.46
C MET A 135 -7.86 -12.71 -13.51
N GLY A 136 -9.16 -12.80 -13.21
CA GLY A 136 -10.23 -12.43 -14.12
C GLY A 136 -10.26 -13.26 -15.41
N MET A 137 -10.19 -14.58 -15.30
CA MET A 137 -10.12 -15.55 -16.42
C MET A 137 -8.85 -15.46 -17.28
N ARG A 138 -7.80 -14.77 -16.82
CA ARG A 138 -6.50 -14.69 -17.51
C ARG A 138 -5.59 -15.89 -17.25
N GLY A 139 -5.93 -16.72 -16.25
CA GLY A 139 -5.12 -17.84 -15.79
C GLY A 139 -4.56 -17.58 -14.39
N ARG A 140 -3.59 -18.40 -13.98
CA ARG A 140 -2.93 -18.24 -12.68
C ARG A 140 -1.71 -17.34 -12.84
N LEU A 141 -1.41 -16.56 -11.80
CA LEU A 141 -0.19 -15.77 -11.69
C LEU A 141 1.05 -16.64 -11.92
N HIS A 142 1.04 -17.86 -11.37
CA HIS A 142 2.12 -18.82 -11.58
C HIS A 142 2.29 -19.26 -13.03
N ASP A 143 1.21 -19.35 -13.81
CA ASP A 143 1.29 -19.65 -15.25
C ASP A 143 1.94 -18.48 -15.99
N MET A 144 1.56 -17.24 -15.66
CA MET A 144 2.17 -16.04 -16.23
C MET A 144 3.67 -15.94 -15.93
N GLN A 145 4.07 -16.24 -14.69
CA GLN A 145 5.48 -16.29 -14.29
C GLN A 145 6.24 -17.39 -15.01
N PHE A 146 5.65 -18.59 -15.11
CA PHE A 146 6.26 -19.72 -15.81
C PHE A 146 6.47 -19.40 -17.29
N ASP A 147 5.46 -18.84 -17.96
CA ASP A 147 5.56 -18.40 -19.35
C ASP A 147 6.59 -17.30 -19.53
N TRP A 148 6.69 -16.37 -18.58
CA TRP A 148 7.74 -15.36 -18.58
C TRP A 148 9.13 -15.97 -18.44
N PHE A 149 9.35 -16.91 -17.50
CA PHE A 149 10.64 -17.61 -17.36
C PHE A 149 11.01 -18.40 -18.61
N ARG A 150 10.04 -19.08 -19.24
CA ARG A 150 10.25 -19.78 -20.52
C ARG A 150 10.71 -18.83 -21.62
N ARG A 151 10.18 -17.62 -21.71
CA ARG A 151 10.64 -16.61 -22.68
C ARG A 151 11.99 -16.02 -22.30
N ALA A 152 12.22 -15.74 -21.02
CA ALA A 152 13.44 -15.08 -20.55
C ALA A 152 14.68 -16.00 -20.54
N ILE A 153 14.50 -17.30 -20.33
CA ILE A 153 15.59 -18.29 -20.18
C ILE A 153 15.60 -19.35 -21.30
N GLY A 154 14.47 -19.57 -21.98
CA GLY A 154 14.32 -20.60 -23.00
C GLY A 154 14.98 -20.26 -24.34
N ASP A 155 14.48 -20.90 -25.41
CA ASP A 155 15.23 -21.23 -26.63
C ASP A 155 15.61 -20.05 -27.57
N GLY A 156 15.66 -18.80 -27.08
CA GLY A 156 16.40 -17.72 -27.74
C GLY A 156 15.59 -16.65 -28.48
N GLU A 157 14.29 -16.50 -28.23
CA GLU A 157 13.59 -15.28 -28.64
C GLU A 157 13.85 -14.18 -27.60
N ALA A 158 14.55 -13.12 -28.01
CA ALA A 158 14.77 -11.96 -27.16
C ALA A 158 13.41 -11.38 -26.73
N VAL A 159 13.23 -11.17 -25.42
CA VAL A 159 12.07 -10.44 -24.92
C VAL A 159 12.25 -8.98 -25.33
N GLU A 160 11.45 -8.52 -26.29
CA GLU A 160 11.49 -7.13 -26.74
C GLU A 160 11.40 -6.16 -25.53
N PRO A 161 12.22 -5.09 -25.48
CA PRO A 161 12.28 -4.16 -24.35
C PRO A 161 10.92 -3.54 -23.98
N ASP A 162 10.02 -3.40 -24.97
CA ASP A 162 8.68 -2.83 -24.84
C ASP A 162 7.54 -3.85 -24.71
N ALA A 163 7.84 -5.15 -24.63
CA ALA A 163 6.84 -6.20 -24.42
C ALA A 163 6.38 -6.34 -22.94
N GLY A 164 6.89 -5.48 -22.04
CA GLY A 164 6.56 -5.51 -20.62
C GLY A 164 5.14 -5.07 -20.33
N THR A 165 4.25 -6.02 -20.05
CA THR A 165 2.86 -5.76 -19.63
C THR A 165 2.84 -5.10 -18.24
N VAL A 166 2.06 -4.04 -18.09
CA VAL A 166 1.64 -3.53 -16.79
C VAL A 166 0.20 -3.98 -16.57
N LEU A 167 -0.02 -4.81 -15.55
CA LEU A 167 -1.33 -5.34 -15.22
C LEU A 167 -1.71 -4.86 -13.81
N LEU A 168 -2.71 -3.99 -13.73
CA LEU A 168 -3.16 -3.38 -12.50
C LEU A 168 -4.56 -3.90 -12.15
N PHE A 169 -4.79 -4.29 -10.91
CA PHE A 169 -6.14 -4.46 -10.40
C PHE A 169 -6.67 -3.12 -9.91
N VAL A 170 -7.65 -2.55 -10.59
CA VAL A 170 -8.26 -1.28 -10.22
C VAL A 170 -9.37 -1.56 -9.21
N MET A 171 -9.13 -1.19 -7.95
CA MET A 171 -10.09 -1.35 -6.85
C MET A 171 -11.32 -0.46 -7.05
N GLY A 172 -12.43 -0.77 -6.39
CA GLY A 172 -13.70 -0.04 -6.53
C GLY A 172 -14.50 -0.46 -7.77
N ILE A 173 -13.87 -0.52 -8.95
CA ILE A 173 -14.43 -1.22 -10.12
C ILE A 173 -14.14 -2.72 -10.13
N ASN A 174 -13.14 -3.15 -9.35
CA ASN A 174 -12.74 -4.53 -9.12
C ASN A 174 -12.39 -5.27 -10.43
N GLN A 175 -11.56 -4.65 -11.25
CA GLN A 175 -11.21 -5.15 -12.58
C GLN A 175 -9.70 -5.08 -12.83
N TRP A 176 -9.18 -6.13 -13.47
CA TRP A 176 -7.84 -6.12 -14.04
C TRP A 176 -7.81 -5.29 -15.31
N ARG A 177 -6.91 -4.29 -15.34
CA ARG A 177 -6.69 -3.40 -16.47
C ARG A 177 -5.24 -3.49 -16.93
N GLU A 178 -5.07 -3.64 -18.23
CA GLU A 178 -3.77 -3.62 -18.88
C GLU A 178 -3.37 -2.18 -19.19
N GLU A 179 -2.10 -1.88 -18.95
CA GLU A 179 -1.46 -0.60 -19.20
C GLU A 179 -0.12 -0.88 -19.87
N THR A 180 0.42 0.14 -20.52
CA THR A 180 1.73 0.07 -21.19
C THR A 180 2.87 0.52 -20.28
N GLU A 181 2.55 1.22 -19.19
CA GLU A 181 3.53 1.97 -18.42
C GLU A 181 3.05 2.28 -16.99
N TRP A 182 4.02 2.54 -16.13
CA TRP A 182 3.83 3.03 -14.79
C TRP A 182 4.96 4.01 -14.44
N PRO A 183 4.67 5.19 -13.84
CA PRO A 183 3.34 5.76 -13.61
C PRO A 183 2.58 6.03 -14.92
N LEU A 184 1.26 6.18 -14.86
CA LEU A 184 0.44 6.48 -16.03
C LEU A 184 0.67 7.93 -16.50
N PRO A 185 1.15 8.22 -17.72
CA PRO A 185 1.40 9.59 -18.17
C PRO A 185 0.14 10.43 -18.32
N ARG A 186 -1.01 9.76 -18.48
CA ARG A 186 -2.32 10.39 -18.51
C ARG A 186 -2.86 10.75 -17.12
N ALA A 187 -2.20 10.33 -16.04
CA ALA A 187 -2.59 10.71 -14.69
C ALA A 187 -2.35 12.21 -14.48
N VAL A 188 -3.26 12.85 -13.74
CA VAL A 188 -3.22 14.28 -13.47
C VAL A 188 -3.19 14.50 -11.97
N ASP A 189 -2.12 15.12 -11.47
CA ASP A 189 -2.04 15.57 -10.09
C ASP A 189 -3.19 16.55 -9.82
N THR A 190 -4.05 16.19 -8.86
CA THR A 190 -5.25 16.94 -8.50
C THR A 190 -5.23 17.22 -7.02
N ASP A 191 -5.20 18.49 -6.65
CA ASP A 191 -5.16 18.90 -5.25
C ASP A 191 -6.55 18.84 -4.63
N PHE A 192 -6.61 18.25 -3.44
CA PHE A 192 -7.73 18.35 -2.51
C PHE A 192 -7.22 19.00 -1.23
N HIS A 193 -7.90 20.04 -0.79
CA HIS A 193 -7.51 20.87 0.33
C HIS A 193 -8.31 20.50 1.60
N LEU A 194 -7.57 20.37 2.71
CA LEU A 194 -8.14 20.17 4.04
C LEU A 194 -8.77 21.50 4.51
N ARG A 195 -10.05 21.48 4.87
CA ARG A 195 -10.81 22.66 5.31
C ARG A 195 -11.07 22.61 6.80
N ALA A 196 -11.04 23.77 7.46
CA ALA A 196 -11.26 23.88 8.91
C ALA A 196 -12.65 23.38 9.37
N ASP A 197 -13.62 23.26 8.45
CA ASP A 197 -14.94 22.69 8.75
C ASP A 197 -15.02 21.16 8.55
N GLY A 198 -13.88 20.48 8.40
CA GLY A 198 -13.81 19.04 8.18
C GLY A 198 -14.16 18.61 6.75
N ARG A 199 -14.29 19.55 5.80
CA ARG A 199 -14.45 19.22 4.39
C ARG A 199 -13.12 18.99 3.69
N LEU A 200 -13.18 18.21 2.62
CA LEU A 200 -12.11 18.00 1.65
C LEU A 200 -12.58 18.53 0.30
N THR A 201 -11.96 19.59 -0.23
CA THR A 201 -12.46 20.30 -1.42
C THR A 201 -11.37 20.57 -2.44
N GLN A 202 -11.70 20.69 -3.72
CA GLN A 202 -10.74 21.13 -4.75
C GLN A 202 -10.50 22.64 -4.69
N GLU A 203 -11.44 23.42 -4.14
CA GLU A 203 -11.23 24.84 -3.91
C GLU A 203 -10.25 25.05 -2.74
N PRO A 204 -9.26 25.93 -2.88
CA PRO A 204 -8.35 26.25 -1.80
C PRO A 204 -9.07 26.92 -0.63
N PRO A 205 -8.53 26.81 0.60
CA PRO A 205 -9.09 27.48 1.76
C PRO A 205 -8.93 28.99 1.65
N SER A 206 -9.82 29.72 2.31
CA SER A 206 -9.69 31.16 2.45
C SER A 206 -8.62 31.51 3.49
N ALA A 207 -8.03 32.70 3.40
CA ALA A 207 -7.06 33.20 4.37
C ALA A 207 -7.62 33.41 5.79
N ALA A 208 -8.94 33.29 5.97
CA ALA A 208 -9.61 33.42 7.25
C ALA A 208 -9.81 32.06 7.96
N GLU A 209 -9.54 30.95 7.29
CA GLU A 209 -9.64 29.62 7.91
C GLU A 209 -8.57 29.44 8.98
N GLN A 210 -8.96 28.83 10.10
CA GLN A 210 -8.08 28.64 11.25
C GLN A 210 -7.39 27.28 11.18
N ALA A 211 -6.36 27.12 11.99
CA ALA A 211 -5.70 25.83 12.16
C ALA A 211 -6.57 24.87 12.98
N GLU A 212 -6.62 23.62 12.56
CA GLU A 212 -7.17 22.53 13.35
C GLU A 212 -6.12 22.02 14.33
N ALA A 213 -6.53 21.62 15.53
CA ALA A 213 -5.60 21.22 16.58
C ALA A 213 -6.08 19.95 17.28
N PHE A 214 -5.12 19.11 17.66
CA PHE A 214 -5.35 17.90 18.45
C PHE A 214 -4.20 17.65 19.41
N THR A 215 -4.41 16.76 20.38
CA THR A 215 -3.40 16.39 21.38
C THR A 215 -2.94 14.98 21.12
N TYR A 216 -1.64 14.78 20.94
CA TYR A 216 -1.05 13.45 20.78
C TYR A 216 -0.37 13.02 22.09
N ASP A 217 -0.86 11.92 22.67
CA ASP A 217 -0.22 11.22 23.77
C ASP A 217 0.47 9.94 23.25
N PRO A 218 1.81 9.85 23.29
CA PRO A 218 2.50 8.61 22.91
C PRO A 218 2.07 7.39 23.72
N MET A 219 1.52 7.56 24.93
CA MET A 219 1.05 6.47 25.76
C MET A 219 -0.36 5.96 25.41
N ASP A 220 -1.10 6.72 24.60
CA ASP A 220 -2.37 6.32 23.97
C ASP A 220 -2.31 6.63 22.46
N PRO A 221 -1.49 5.91 21.68
CA PRO A 221 -1.37 6.17 20.26
C PRO A 221 -2.59 5.65 19.50
N VAL A 222 -2.90 6.29 18.37
CA VAL A 222 -3.90 5.81 17.40
C VAL A 222 -3.53 4.40 16.93
N PRO A 223 -4.45 3.43 17.06
CA PRO A 223 -4.17 2.05 16.73
C PRO A 223 -4.10 1.80 15.23
N THR A 224 -3.20 0.90 14.82
CA THR A 224 -3.15 0.36 13.47
C THR A 224 -4.40 -0.44 13.16
N THR A 225 -5.15 0.02 12.16
CA THR A 225 -6.38 -0.61 11.68
C THR A 225 -6.27 -0.76 10.16
N GLY A 226 -5.76 -1.91 9.70
CA GLY A 226 -5.58 -2.19 8.27
C GLY A 226 -4.29 -1.59 7.68
N GLY A 227 -4.24 -1.59 6.35
CA GLY A 227 -3.18 -1.01 5.54
C GLY A 227 -2.15 -2.04 5.10
N ALA A 228 -0.97 -1.55 4.70
CA ALA A 228 0.14 -2.35 4.22
C ALA A 228 0.96 -2.91 5.40
N LEU A 229 0.52 -4.06 5.94
CA LEU A 229 1.11 -4.68 7.12
C LEU A 229 1.68 -6.06 6.83
N LEU A 230 2.78 -6.39 7.52
CA LEU A 230 3.30 -7.76 7.63
C LEU A 230 2.79 -8.47 8.90
N MET A 231 2.42 -7.70 9.94
CA MET A 231 2.30 -8.26 11.29
C MET A 231 1.11 -9.22 11.48
N GLY A 232 -0.06 -8.93 10.92
CA GLY A 232 -1.23 -9.81 11.01
C GLY A 232 -1.42 -10.74 9.81
N GLY A 233 -0.39 -10.92 8.97
CA GLY A 233 -0.44 -11.87 7.87
C GLY A 233 0.94 -12.49 7.65
N GLY A 234 1.14 -13.74 8.07
CA GLY A 234 2.41 -14.45 7.90
C GLY A 234 2.70 -15.41 9.04
N LEU A 235 3.98 -15.63 9.35
CA LEU A 235 4.47 -16.64 10.32
C LEU A 235 3.83 -16.54 11.71
N LEU A 236 3.38 -15.35 12.12
CA LEU A 236 2.73 -15.09 13.41
C LEU A 236 1.19 -15.14 13.34
N ASN A 237 0.62 -15.03 12.14
CA ASN A 237 -0.81 -15.10 11.81
C ASN A 237 -1.77 -14.66 12.94
N THR A 238 -1.54 -13.50 13.54
CA THR A 238 -2.46 -12.98 14.56
C THR A 238 -3.55 -12.17 13.87
N ASP A 239 -4.81 -12.47 14.18
CA ASP A 239 -5.98 -11.69 13.73
C ASP A 239 -6.03 -10.29 14.36
N GLU A 240 -5.06 -9.96 15.21
CA GLU A 240 -5.00 -8.71 15.97
C GLU A 240 -4.70 -7.50 15.08
N PHE A 241 -3.87 -7.66 14.04
CA PHE A 241 -3.49 -6.58 13.11
C PHE A 241 -3.69 -6.97 11.65
N ARG A 242 -4.94 -7.22 11.27
CA ARG A 242 -5.28 -7.65 9.91
C ARG A 242 -4.81 -6.61 8.87
N PRO A 243 -4.07 -7.00 7.81
CA PRO A 243 -3.74 -6.13 6.69
C PRO A 243 -4.95 -5.89 5.79
N GLY A 244 -4.87 -4.86 4.93
CA GLY A 244 -5.89 -4.55 3.93
C GLY A 244 -6.87 -3.43 4.33
N PRO A 245 -8.00 -3.30 3.61
CA PRO A 245 -9.02 -2.31 3.89
C PRO A 245 -9.93 -2.78 5.04
N LEU A 246 -9.87 -2.06 6.16
CA LEU A 246 -10.70 -2.29 7.35
C LEU A 246 -11.54 -1.06 7.66
N ASP A 247 -12.65 -1.25 8.36
CA ASP A 247 -13.48 -0.15 8.87
C ASP A 247 -12.68 0.76 9.83
N GLN A 248 -12.71 2.05 9.54
CA GLN A 248 -11.98 3.09 10.25
C GLN A 248 -12.81 3.82 11.30
N ALA A 249 -14.09 3.49 11.49
CA ALA A 249 -14.99 4.23 12.37
C ALA A 249 -14.45 4.42 13.80
N ALA A 250 -13.82 3.38 14.37
CA ALA A 250 -13.23 3.47 15.72
C ALA A 250 -12.00 4.40 15.79
N VAL A 251 -11.22 4.49 14.71
CA VAL A 251 -10.09 5.42 14.61
C VAL A 251 -10.62 6.85 14.45
N GLU A 252 -11.61 7.04 13.57
CA GLU A 252 -12.22 8.34 13.26
C GLU A 252 -12.99 8.95 14.44
N ALA A 253 -13.36 8.13 15.43
CA ALA A 253 -14.01 8.59 16.65
C ALA A 253 -13.04 9.18 17.69
N ARG A 254 -11.72 9.06 17.50
CA ARG A 254 -10.72 9.58 18.46
C ARG A 254 -10.54 11.08 18.29
N GLU A 255 -10.31 11.78 19.41
CA GLU A 255 -10.07 13.23 19.43
C GLU A 255 -8.71 13.63 18.85
N ASP A 256 -7.77 12.68 18.75
CA ASP A 256 -6.45 12.87 18.16
C ASP A 256 -6.37 12.50 16.67
N VAL A 257 -7.53 12.41 16.00
CA VAL A 257 -7.66 12.14 14.56
C VAL A 257 -8.53 13.21 13.91
N LEU A 258 -7.91 14.06 13.09
CA LEU A 258 -8.63 15.02 12.25
C LEU A 258 -9.18 14.31 11.01
N VAL A 259 -10.45 14.55 10.69
CA VAL A 259 -11.15 13.88 9.58
C VAL A 259 -11.65 14.91 8.57
N PHE A 260 -11.22 14.77 7.31
CA PHE A 260 -11.61 15.63 6.20
C PHE A 260 -12.32 14.81 5.13
N THR A 261 -13.54 15.19 4.73
CA THR A 261 -14.36 14.39 3.81
C THR A 261 -14.91 15.23 2.66
N THR A 262 -14.92 14.69 1.45
CA THR A 262 -15.59 15.35 0.31
C THR A 262 -17.11 15.37 0.48
N GLU A 263 -17.77 16.19 -0.33
CA GLU A 263 -19.18 15.95 -0.68
C GLU A 263 -19.35 14.55 -1.32
N LEU A 264 -20.60 14.08 -1.42
CA LEU A 264 -20.89 12.87 -2.21
C LEU A 264 -20.39 13.07 -3.63
N LEU A 265 -19.63 12.10 -4.12
CA LEU A 265 -19.17 12.12 -5.50
C LEU A 265 -20.36 11.95 -6.44
N THR A 266 -20.46 12.84 -7.42
CA THR A 266 -21.52 12.78 -8.44
C THR A 266 -21.12 11.93 -9.65
N GLU A 267 -19.83 11.63 -9.78
CA GLU A 267 -19.24 10.77 -10.81
C GLU A 267 -18.10 9.92 -10.20
N ASP A 268 -17.74 8.84 -10.88
CA ASP A 268 -16.61 7.99 -10.49
C ASP A 268 -15.29 8.79 -10.58
N VAL A 269 -14.50 8.79 -9.51
CA VAL A 269 -13.18 9.42 -9.44
C VAL A 269 -12.11 8.34 -9.33
N GLU A 270 -11.28 8.21 -10.37
CA GLU A 270 -10.16 7.27 -10.37
C GLU A 270 -8.88 7.91 -9.80
N VAL A 271 -8.29 7.25 -8.82
CA VAL A 271 -6.95 7.54 -8.29
C VAL A 271 -6.06 6.32 -8.57
N THR A 272 -5.27 6.41 -9.63
CA THR A 272 -4.25 5.41 -9.98
C THR A 272 -2.89 6.09 -10.13
N GLY A 273 -2.03 5.91 -9.13
CA GLY A 273 -0.74 6.60 -9.05
C GLY A 273 -0.27 6.82 -7.61
N ARG A 274 0.76 7.62 -7.44
CA ARG A 274 1.34 7.99 -6.15
C ARG A 274 0.50 9.06 -5.47
N VAL A 275 0.21 8.86 -4.18
CA VAL A 275 -0.60 9.74 -3.33
C VAL A 275 0.31 10.37 -2.28
N ARG A 276 0.16 11.67 -2.05
CA ARG A 276 0.86 12.41 -1.00
C ARG A 276 -0.07 13.39 -0.30
N ALA A 277 0.18 13.64 0.98
CA ALA A 277 -0.41 14.76 1.71
C ALA A 277 0.68 15.80 1.98
N VAL A 278 0.40 17.07 1.68
CA VAL A 278 1.27 18.19 2.02
C VAL A 278 0.63 18.92 3.19
N LEU A 279 1.24 18.82 4.36
CA LEU A 279 0.73 19.38 5.61
C LEU A 279 1.57 20.59 6.00
N PHE A 280 0.92 21.73 6.23
CA PHE A 280 1.53 22.84 6.97
C PHE A 280 1.18 22.63 8.43
N ALA A 281 2.13 22.21 9.25
CA ALA A 281 1.83 21.77 10.60
C ALA A 281 2.89 22.19 11.61
N ALA A 282 2.47 22.39 12.86
CA ALA A 282 3.33 22.72 13.99
C ALA A 282 3.05 21.77 15.15
N THR A 283 4.09 21.49 15.92
CA THR A 283 3.99 20.80 17.21
C THR A 283 4.54 21.72 18.29
N ASP A 284 4.04 21.62 19.52
CA ASP A 284 4.63 22.30 20.67
C ASP A 284 5.89 21.60 21.22
N GLY A 285 6.28 20.46 20.63
CA GLY A 285 7.45 19.68 20.99
C GLY A 285 8.64 19.86 20.02
N PRO A 286 9.81 19.35 20.39
CA PRO A 286 11.00 19.36 19.54
C PRO A 286 10.95 18.31 18.41
N SER A 287 10.03 17.35 18.47
CA SER A 287 9.86 16.28 17.49
C SER A 287 8.44 15.75 17.54
N THR A 288 7.91 15.28 16.41
CA THR A 288 6.67 14.50 16.35
C THR A 288 6.55 13.73 15.04
N ASP A 289 5.48 12.95 14.88
CA ASP A 289 5.13 12.32 13.62
C ASP A 289 3.88 12.97 13.02
N TRP A 290 3.80 12.97 11.69
CA TRP A 290 2.61 13.30 10.94
C TRP A 290 2.21 12.10 10.09
N VAL A 291 1.02 11.59 10.34
CA VAL A 291 0.40 10.47 9.65
C VAL A 291 -0.78 10.97 8.85
N ALA A 292 -0.87 10.53 7.60
CA ALA A 292 -2.04 10.77 6.76
C ALA A 292 -2.56 9.44 6.19
N ARG A 293 -3.89 9.29 6.14
CA ARG A 293 -4.55 8.10 5.63
C ARG A 293 -5.69 8.49 4.68
N LEU A 294 -5.67 7.92 3.49
CA LEU A 294 -6.73 8.01 2.49
C LEU A 294 -7.73 6.88 2.70
N CYS A 295 -9.03 7.21 2.72
CA CYS A 295 -10.12 6.27 2.89
C CYS A 295 -11.21 6.46 1.83
N ASP A 296 -11.88 5.36 1.48
CA ASP A 296 -13.11 5.33 0.69
C ASP A 296 -14.31 5.15 1.64
N VAL A 297 -15.25 6.09 1.60
CA VAL A 297 -16.49 6.02 2.39
C VAL A 297 -17.62 5.60 1.46
N ASP A 298 -18.15 4.41 1.68
CA ASP A 298 -19.22 3.86 0.83
C ASP A 298 -20.59 4.52 1.07
N GLU A 299 -21.58 4.14 0.25
CA GLU A 299 -22.96 4.65 0.35
C GLU A 299 -23.63 4.37 1.72
N MET A 300 -23.14 3.38 2.47
CA MET A 300 -23.61 3.04 3.81
C MET A 300 -22.85 3.81 4.90
N GLY A 301 -21.88 4.63 4.53
CA GLY A 301 -21.05 5.42 5.45
C GLY A 301 -19.87 4.65 6.05
N VAL A 302 -19.58 3.42 5.58
CA VAL A 302 -18.43 2.65 6.09
C VAL A 302 -17.15 3.19 5.45
N SER A 303 -16.26 3.71 6.29
CA SER A 303 -14.97 4.27 5.87
C SER A 303 -13.90 3.18 5.88
N ARG A 304 -13.30 2.88 4.72
CA ARG A 304 -12.24 1.87 4.61
C ARG A 304 -10.94 2.50 4.11
N ASN A 305 -9.85 2.18 4.79
CA ASN A 305 -8.53 2.68 4.41
C ASN A 305 -8.08 2.14 3.05
N VAL A 306 -7.48 3.01 2.24
CA VAL A 306 -6.95 2.72 0.90
C VAL A 306 -5.43 2.78 0.91
N ALA A 307 -4.85 3.82 1.48
CA ALA A 307 -3.41 4.05 1.55
C ALA A 307 -3.08 4.95 2.75
N ASP A 308 -1.89 4.79 3.30
CA ASP A 308 -1.44 5.60 4.44
C ASP A 308 0.09 5.71 4.49
N GLY A 309 0.55 6.83 5.06
CA GLY A 309 1.95 7.17 5.17
C GLY A 309 2.26 7.93 6.45
N ILE A 310 3.55 8.06 6.73
CA ILE A 310 4.09 8.77 7.89
C ILE A 310 5.31 9.59 7.49
N VAL A 311 5.49 10.74 8.13
CA VAL A 311 6.76 11.46 8.15
C VAL A 311 7.10 11.85 9.59
N ARG A 312 8.34 11.59 10.00
CA ARG A 312 8.85 11.95 11.33
C ARG A 312 9.58 13.29 11.26
N ALA A 313 9.06 14.30 11.94
CA ALA A 313 9.70 15.59 12.11
C ALA A 313 10.70 15.52 13.27
N ARG A 314 11.97 15.21 12.97
CA ARG A 314 13.02 14.97 13.99
C ARG A 314 13.51 16.22 14.71
N ALA A 315 13.44 17.36 14.03
CA ALA A 315 13.88 18.66 14.52
C ALA A 315 12.82 19.72 14.17
N ALA A 316 11.80 19.81 15.03
CA ALA A 316 10.79 20.85 14.94
C ALA A 316 11.16 22.03 15.85
N THR A 317 10.89 23.25 15.41
CA THR A 317 10.87 24.42 16.31
C THR A 317 9.49 24.46 16.99
N PRO A 318 9.40 24.36 18.32
CA PRO A 318 8.11 24.37 19.02
C PRO A 318 7.24 25.57 18.64
N GLY A 319 6.02 25.28 18.16
CA GLY A 319 5.03 26.28 17.75
C GLY A 319 5.25 26.92 16.38
N GLU A 320 6.33 26.57 15.67
CA GLU A 320 6.57 27.05 14.29
C GLU A 320 6.00 26.06 13.27
N ALA A 321 5.20 26.56 12.34
CA ALA A 321 4.63 25.74 11.27
C ALA A 321 5.68 25.45 10.20
N ALA A 322 5.79 24.19 9.80
CA ALA A 322 6.64 23.74 8.70
C ALA A 322 5.82 22.92 7.68
N GLU A 323 6.33 22.86 6.45
CA GLU A 323 5.78 21.98 5.41
C GLU A 323 6.29 20.55 5.62
N HIS A 324 5.37 19.60 5.65
CA HIS A 324 5.63 18.17 5.80
C HIS A 324 4.95 17.41 4.66
N VAL A 325 5.75 16.75 3.83
CA VAL A 325 5.25 15.87 2.76
C VAL A 325 5.14 14.45 3.30
N VAL A 326 3.92 13.98 3.51
CA VAL A 326 3.62 12.59 3.85
C VAL A 326 3.42 11.82 2.55
N ASP A 327 4.31 10.88 2.26
CA ASP A 327 4.19 9.96 1.12
C ASP A 327 3.31 8.76 1.52
N LEU A 328 2.09 8.69 0.95
CA LEU A 328 1.13 7.60 1.21
C LEU A 328 1.37 6.39 0.29
N TRP A 329 2.43 6.45 -0.53
CA TRP A 329 2.71 5.50 -1.60
C TRP A 329 1.64 5.53 -2.69
N SER A 330 1.60 4.48 -3.50
CA SER A 330 0.74 4.39 -4.68
C SER A 330 -0.42 3.43 -4.48
N THR A 331 -1.53 3.74 -5.15
CA THR A 331 -2.73 2.90 -5.18
C THR A 331 -3.37 2.89 -6.56
N SER A 332 -4.38 2.04 -6.77
CA SER A 332 -5.28 2.08 -7.91
C SER A 332 -6.70 1.79 -7.45
N VAL A 333 -7.52 2.83 -7.34
CA VAL A 333 -8.90 2.76 -6.87
C VAL A 333 -9.80 3.71 -7.66
N VAL A 334 -11.03 3.29 -7.93
CA VAL A 334 -12.12 4.16 -8.37
C VAL A 334 -13.03 4.39 -7.17
N PHE A 335 -13.05 5.61 -6.65
CA PHE A 335 -14.07 6.06 -5.72
C PHE A 335 -15.37 6.24 -6.52
N ARG A 336 -16.40 5.46 -6.22
CA ARG A 336 -17.62 5.43 -7.03
C ARG A 336 -18.46 6.69 -6.85
N ALA A 337 -19.27 7.02 -7.84
CA ALA A 337 -20.40 7.94 -7.62
C ALA A 337 -21.23 7.43 -6.42
N GLY A 338 -21.63 8.35 -5.52
CA GLY A 338 -22.28 8.01 -4.25
C GLY A 338 -21.32 7.73 -3.08
N HIS A 339 -20.03 7.55 -3.33
CA HIS A 339 -19.01 7.46 -2.27
C HIS A 339 -18.50 8.85 -1.86
N ARG A 340 -17.63 8.89 -0.85
CA ARG A 340 -16.83 10.07 -0.49
C ARG A 340 -15.36 9.70 -0.37
N ILE A 341 -14.50 10.65 -0.70
CA ILE A 341 -13.07 10.55 -0.40
C ILE A 341 -12.85 11.15 0.98
N ARG A 342 -12.16 10.42 1.85
CA ARG A 342 -11.83 10.87 3.20
C ARG A 342 -10.33 10.84 3.43
N VAL A 343 -9.81 11.87 4.09
CA VAL A 343 -8.43 11.94 4.57
C VAL A 343 -8.46 12.10 6.08
N GLN A 344 -7.66 11.28 6.76
CA GLN A 344 -7.41 11.39 8.19
C GLN A 344 -6.00 11.96 8.41
N VAL A 345 -5.84 12.83 9.40
CA VAL A 345 -4.53 13.35 9.84
C VAL A 345 -4.38 13.15 11.34
N THR A 346 -3.25 12.56 11.76
CA THR A 346 -2.92 12.29 13.17
C THR A 346 -1.40 12.26 13.36
N SER A 347 -0.92 11.93 14.56
CA SER A 347 0.50 11.79 14.89
C SER A 347 0.92 10.37 15.27
N SER A 348 0.07 9.37 15.05
CA SER A 348 0.46 7.97 15.26
C SER A 348 -0.35 6.98 14.41
N ASN A 349 0.22 5.80 14.18
CA ASN A 349 -0.44 4.63 13.62
C ASN A 349 0.34 3.41 14.14
N PHE A 350 0.04 3.04 15.38
CA PHE A 350 0.84 2.10 16.16
C PHE A 350 0.13 0.74 16.26
N PRO A 351 0.83 -0.39 16.07
CA PRO A 351 2.29 -0.55 16.01
C PRO A 351 2.87 -0.66 14.59
N ARG A 352 2.16 -0.27 13.53
CA ARG A 352 2.72 -0.25 12.16
C ARG A 352 4.04 0.52 12.11
N TRP A 353 4.06 1.69 12.75
CA TRP A 353 5.28 2.44 13.02
C TRP A 353 5.47 2.58 14.53
N ASP A 354 6.74 2.69 14.96
CA ASP A 354 7.05 3.02 16.34
C ASP A 354 6.51 4.41 16.67
N ARG A 355 6.00 4.57 17.89
CA ARG A 355 5.47 5.86 18.35
C ARG A 355 6.60 6.85 18.63
N ASN A 356 6.52 8.05 18.08
CA ASN A 356 7.37 9.15 18.48
C ASN A 356 7.01 9.61 19.90
N LEU A 357 8.00 9.78 20.77
CA LEU A 357 7.80 10.14 22.18
C LEU A 357 7.72 11.67 22.42
N ASN A 358 7.83 12.47 21.37
CA ASN A 358 7.78 13.93 21.36
C ASN A 358 8.87 14.64 22.18
N THR A 359 9.97 13.96 22.50
CA THR A 359 11.08 14.53 23.30
C THR A 359 12.28 14.97 22.46
N GLY A 360 12.37 14.52 21.20
CA GLY A 360 13.57 14.71 20.37
C GLY A 360 14.73 13.77 20.75
N GLU A 361 14.56 12.93 21.77
CA GLU A 361 15.52 11.88 22.09
C GLU A 361 15.58 10.84 20.94
N PRO A 362 16.76 10.24 20.68
CA PRO A 362 16.88 9.19 19.68
C PRO A 362 15.96 8.01 20.00
N GLU A 363 15.22 7.51 19.02
CA GLU A 363 14.18 6.47 19.23
C GLU A 363 14.75 5.14 19.72
N GLU A 364 16.06 4.96 19.52
CA GLU A 364 16.80 3.78 19.96
C GLU A 364 17.06 3.73 21.46
N SER A 365 16.96 4.87 22.13
CA SER A 365 17.27 5.04 23.54
C SER A 365 16.19 5.77 24.32
N ALA A 366 15.25 6.42 23.63
CA ALA A 366 14.19 7.20 24.25
C ALA A 366 13.29 6.31 25.10
N THR A 367 13.03 6.75 26.33
CA THR A 367 12.21 6.03 27.33
C THR A 367 11.18 6.93 28.00
N THR A 368 11.30 8.24 27.86
CA THR A 368 10.38 9.22 28.42
C THR A 368 9.49 9.76 27.31
N ALA A 369 8.18 9.80 27.57
CA ALA A 369 7.19 10.35 26.67
C ALA A 369 6.71 11.72 27.14
N ARG A 370 6.36 12.58 26.19
CA ARG A 370 5.70 13.87 26.42
C ARG A 370 4.45 13.94 25.56
N VAL A 371 3.35 14.39 26.16
CA VAL A 371 2.14 14.77 25.42
C VAL A 371 2.43 16.04 24.63
N ALA A 372 2.06 16.09 23.35
CA ALA A 372 2.28 17.23 22.47
C ALA A 372 0.99 17.75 21.86
N ARG A 373 0.84 19.08 21.82
CA ARG A 373 -0.23 19.72 21.06
C ARG A 373 0.21 19.91 19.61
N GLN A 374 -0.63 19.43 18.70
CA GLN A 374 -0.45 19.46 17.26
C GLN A 374 -1.38 20.48 16.62
N GLN A 375 -0.92 21.15 15.58
CA GLN A 375 -1.71 22.09 14.80
C GLN A 375 -1.48 21.87 13.30
N VAL A 376 -2.56 21.81 12.54
CA VAL A 376 -2.55 21.70 11.06
C VAL A 376 -3.20 22.96 10.50
N PHE A 377 -2.43 23.71 9.72
CA PHE A 377 -2.81 25.00 9.16
C PHE A 377 -3.34 24.83 7.74
N PRO A 378 -4.32 25.65 7.33
CA PRO A 378 -4.63 25.82 5.93
C PRO A 378 -3.38 26.28 5.16
N PRO A 379 -3.22 25.89 3.88
CA PRO A 379 -2.18 26.42 2.99
C PRO A 379 -2.43 27.91 2.67
N THR A 380 -2.28 28.78 3.65
CA THR A 380 -2.36 30.23 3.50
C THR A 380 -1.18 30.87 4.20
N LEU A 381 -0.01 30.80 3.58
CA LEU A 381 1.03 31.82 3.70
C LEU A 381 2.09 31.59 2.60
N PRO A 382 2.36 32.57 1.71
CA PRO A 382 3.66 32.63 1.06
C PRO A 382 4.67 33.03 2.12
N HIS A 383 5.36 32.07 2.73
CA HIS A 383 6.45 32.43 3.64
C HIS A 383 7.59 33.06 2.81
N ARG A 384 7.73 34.37 2.98
CA ARG A 384 8.85 35.17 2.52
C ARG A 384 10.11 34.66 3.26
N PRO A 385 11.24 34.36 2.59
CA PRO A 385 12.45 33.99 3.30
C PRO A 385 12.95 35.22 4.07
N ALA A 386 12.95 35.16 5.40
CA ALA A 386 13.77 36.04 6.20
C ALA A 386 15.23 35.69 5.89
N GLY A 387 15.97 36.69 5.43
CA GLY A 387 17.32 36.50 4.92
C GLY A 387 18.31 36.01 5.97
N GLY A 388 19.19 35.12 5.52
CA GLY A 388 20.61 35.09 5.90
C GLY A 388 20.98 34.49 7.26
N SER A 389 21.39 33.23 7.26
CA SER A 389 22.81 32.87 7.46
C SER A 389 23.03 31.35 7.40
N GLY A 390 23.88 30.91 6.45
CA GLY A 390 24.76 29.73 6.53
C GLY A 390 24.16 28.32 6.58
N PRO A 391 24.59 27.37 5.71
CA PRO A 391 24.19 25.97 5.82
C PRO A 391 24.98 25.28 6.95
N SER A 392 24.26 24.66 7.90
CA SER A 392 24.84 23.62 8.75
C SER A 392 24.49 22.26 8.13
N ALA A 393 25.53 21.49 7.81
CA ALA A 393 25.43 20.16 7.23
C ALA A 393 25.28 19.12 8.34
N ALA A 394 24.27 18.24 8.24
CA ALA A 394 24.34 16.79 8.47
C ALA A 394 22.93 16.20 8.59
N ASP A 395 22.37 15.72 7.47
CA ASP A 395 21.66 14.43 7.47
C ASP A 395 21.62 13.92 6.02
N SER A 396 22.57 13.05 5.68
CA SER A 396 22.73 12.51 4.33
C SER A 396 21.87 11.26 4.17
N ARG A 397 20.62 11.46 3.73
CA ARG A 397 19.97 10.54 2.79
C ARG A 397 20.09 11.15 1.39
N PRO A 398 20.57 10.42 0.37
CA PRO A 398 20.73 11.02 -0.94
C PRO A 398 19.34 11.37 -1.51
N PRO A 399 19.13 12.61 -1.98
CA PRO A 399 17.97 12.90 -2.81
C PRO A 399 18.07 12.06 -4.10
N LEU A 400 16.93 11.57 -4.59
CA LEU A 400 16.80 11.07 -5.95
C LEU A 400 17.28 12.18 -6.90
N ALA A 401 18.45 11.97 -7.49
CA ALA A 401 19.06 12.91 -8.42
C ALA A 401 18.13 13.11 -9.62
N ALA A 402 17.70 14.35 -9.82
CA ALA A 402 17.32 14.86 -11.12
C ALA A 402 18.45 15.76 -11.61
N ASP A 403 19.19 15.37 -12.66
CA ASP A 403 19.86 16.28 -13.62
C ASP A 403 20.69 15.52 -14.69
N PRO A 404 21.19 16.16 -15.77
CA PRO A 404 20.67 17.31 -16.52
C PRO A 404 20.47 16.95 -18.02
N GLY A 405 19.56 17.67 -18.71
CA GLY A 405 19.53 17.71 -20.18
C GLY A 405 20.53 18.74 -20.75
N PRO A 406 20.95 18.64 -22.02
CA PRO A 406 22.07 19.41 -22.54
C PRO A 406 21.71 20.89 -22.77
N ALA A 407 22.72 21.75 -22.57
CA ALA A 407 22.63 23.20 -22.64
C ALA A 407 22.23 23.72 -24.03
N GLY A 408 21.25 24.63 -24.05
CA GLY A 408 20.82 25.41 -25.21
C GLY A 408 20.10 26.69 -24.77
N ASP A 409 20.83 27.79 -24.92
CA ASP A 409 20.53 29.24 -24.85
C ASP A 409 19.17 29.79 -24.35
N GLY A 410 19.28 30.72 -23.39
CA GLY A 410 18.55 32.00 -23.31
C GLY A 410 17.01 32.04 -23.37
N GLY A 411 16.33 31.93 -22.23
CA GLY A 411 14.94 32.39 -22.11
C GLY A 411 14.31 32.16 -20.73
N ARG A 412 13.98 33.25 -20.01
CA ARG A 412 13.21 33.21 -18.74
C ARG A 412 11.82 32.60 -18.97
N ALA A 413 11.66 31.31 -18.70
CA ALA A 413 10.35 30.66 -18.65
C ALA A 413 9.84 30.63 -17.21
N ARG A 414 8.87 31.50 -16.88
CA ARG A 414 8.01 31.31 -15.70
C ARG A 414 7.25 29.99 -15.90
N ARG A 415 7.44 29.00 -15.01
CA ARG A 415 6.65 27.76 -15.00
C ARG A 415 5.18 28.12 -14.76
N ARG A 416 4.41 28.19 -15.84
CA ARG A 416 2.94 28.19 -15.83
C ARG A 416 2.50 26.78 -16.18
N TYR A 417 1.83 26.11 -15.26
CA TYR A 417 1.30 24.76 -15.45
C TYR A 417 0.03 24.83 -16.29
N ARG A 418 -0.02 23.99 -17.32
CA ARG A 418 -1.01 24.05 -18.41
C ARG A 418 -2.02 22.93 -18.24
N THR A 419 -3.28 23.33 -18.19
CA THR A 419 -4.54 22.59 -17.97
C THR A 419 -4.88 21.60 -19.09
N VAL A 420 -5.62 20.50 -18.82
CA VAL A 420 -6.70 19.99 -19.70
C VAL A 420 -7.76 19.18 -18.90
N ARG A 421 -9.04 19.37 -19.29
CA ARG A 421 -10.29 18.72 -18.87
C ARG A 421 -10.53 17.35 -19.54
N HIS A 422 -11.37 16.53 -18.89
CA HIS A 422 -12.10 15.34 -19.37
C HIS A 422 -11.93 14.92 -20.83
N ALA A 423 -11.59 13.64 -21.02
CA ALA A 423 -12.09 12.83 -22.13
C ALA A 423 -13.09 11.81 -21.56
N THR A 424 -14.33 11.91 -22.01
CA THR A 424 -15.42 10.97 -21.74
C THR A 424 -14.99 9.55 -22.14
N PRO A 425 -15.31 8.48 -21.38
CA PRO A 425 -15.03 7.13 -21.81
C PRO A 425 -15.87 6.80 -23.05
N HIS A 426 -15.20 6.51 -24.18
CA HIS A 426 -15.83 5.81 -25.29
C HIS A 426 -16.18 4.39 -24.83
N VAL A 427 -17.44 4.19 -24.48
CA VAL A 427 -18.04 2.86 -24.40
C VAL A 427 -18.19 2.37 -25.84
N THR A 428 -17.30 1.49 -26.29
CA THR A 428 -17.51 0.72 -27.52
C THR A 428 -18.49 -0.41 -27.19
N PRO A 429 -19.71 -0.44 -27.77
CA PRO A 429 -20.61 -1.57 -27.56
C PRO A 429 -20.01 -2.83 -28.20
N LEU A 430 -19.97 -3.90 -27.41
CA LEU A 430 -19.70 -5.27 -27.86
C LEU A 430 -20.76 -5.67 -28.90
N ASN A 431 -20.44 -5.48 -30.18
CA ASN A 431 -21.16 -6.12 -31.26
C ASN A 431 -20.76 -7.59 -31.31
N SER A 432 -21.76 -8.45 -31.12
CA SER A 432 -21.74 -9.88 -31.39
C SER A 432 -21.20 -10.16 -32.79
N VAL A 433 -20.02 -10.78 -32.89
CA VAL A 433 -19.53 -11.38 -34.13
C VAL A 433 -19.61 -12.90 -33.97
N GLY A 434 -20.45 -13.51 -34.80
CA GLY A 434 -20.63 -14.95 -34.90
C GLY A 434 -19.37 -15.69 -35.38
N PRO A 435 -19.40 -17.03 -35.37
CA PRO A 435 -18.20 -17.86 -35.39
C PRO A 435 -17.42 -17.75 -36.69
N ALA A 436 -16.11 -17.54 -36.57
CA ALA A 436 -15.16 -17.54 -37.67
C ALA A 436 -15.09 -18.94 -38.32
N ARG A 437 -15.18 -18.97 -39.65
CA ARG A 437 -14.93 -20.16 -40.49
C ARG A 437 -13.45 -20.56 -40.41
N PRO A 438 -13.10 -21.85 -40.29
CA PRO A 438 -11.71 -22.28 -40.33
C PRO A 438 -11.16 -22.25 -41.77
N ARG A 439 -9.94 -21.72 -41.91
CA ARG A 439 -9.15 -21.79 -43.15
C ARG A 439 -8.69 -23.23 -43.40
N ARG A 440 -8.77 -23.64 -44.68
CA ARG A 440 -8.28 -24.91 -45.22
C ARG A 440 -6.78 -25.08 -44.97
N SER A 441 -6.39 -26.22 -44.42
CA SER A 441 -5.04 -26.79 -44.49
C SER A 441 -5.13 -28.12 -45.23
N LEU A 442 -4.21 -28.33 -46.18
CA LEU A 442 -4.11 -29.48 -47.06
C LEU A 442 -3.39 -30.65 -46.37
N ALA A 443 -4.07 -31.80 -46.37
CA ALA A 443 -3.60 -33.20 -46.48
C ALA A 443 -2.25 -33.63 -45.88
N GLY A 444 -2.29 -34.67 -45.01
CA GLY A 444 -1.11 -35.44 -44.62
C GLY A 444 -1.33 -36.63 -43.67
N SER A 445 -2.27 -37.52 -43.97
CA SER A 445 -2.23 -38.99 -43.73
C SER A 445 -2.23 -39.66 -42.32
N ARG A 446 -3.22 -40.57 -42.17
CA ARG A 446 -3.28 -41.94 -41.58
C ARG A 446 -3.40 -42.20 -40.05
N LEU A 447 -4.65 -42.62 -39.71
CA LEU A 447 -5.05 -43.86 -38.99
C LEU A 447 -4.54 -44.13 -37.56
N HIS A 448 -5.43 -44.00 -36.56
CA HIS A 448 -6.08 -45.15 -35.88
C HIS A 448 -7.22 -44.69 -34.93
N ARG A 449 -8.38 -45.34 -35.04
CA ARG A 449 -9.49 -45.41 -34.05
C ARG A 449 -9.51 -46.85 -33.49
N PRO A 450 -10.01 -47.12 -32.26
CA PRO A 450 -11.46 -47.13 -31.92
C PRO A 450 -11.72 -46.61 -30.47
N ALA A 451 -12.90 -46.54 -29.83
CA ALA A 451 -14.33 -46.79 -30.04
C ALA A 451 -15.07 -46.00 -28.91
N THR A 452 -16.01 -45.11 -29.23
CA THR A 452 -17.46 -45.13 -28.90
C THR A 452 -17.90 -45.42 -27.46
N GLY A 453 -18.62 -44.45 -26.88
CA GLY A 453 -19.54 -44.58 -25.74
C GLY A 453 -20.42 -43.33 -25.64
N GLU A 454 -21.56 -43.34 -26.33
CA GLU A 454 -22.62 -42.32 -26.25
C GLU A 454 -23.36 -42.41 -24.90
N TYR A 455 -23.81 -41.28 -24.34
CA TYR A 455 -25.14 -41.15 -23.69
C TYR A 455 -25.58 -39.68 -23.58
N GLY A 456 -26.53 -39.31 -24.43
CA GLY A 456 -27.84 -38.71 -24.09
C GLY A 456 -27.97 -37.47 -23.18
N LEU A 457 -28.49 -36.39 -23.79
CA LEU A 457 -29.08 -35.19 -23.18
C LEU A 457 -30.11 -35.46 -22.06
N ARG A 458 -30.28 -34.50 -21.12
CA ARG A 458 -31.57 -33.80 -20.92
C ARG A 458 -31.47 -32.54 -20.04
N ARG A 459 -32.06 -31.48 -20.59
CA ARG A 459 -32.38 -30.17 -20.05
C ARG A 459 -33.61 -30.29 -19.14
N TRP A 460 -33.65 -29.65 -17.98
CA TRP A 460 -34.87 -29.47 -17.19
C TRP A 460 -35.12 -27.99 -16.88
N THR A 461 -36.36 -27.60 -17.15
CA THR A 461 -36.95 -26.26 -17.05
C THR A 461 -37.53 -25.98 -15.67
N ARG A 462 -37.58 -24.69 -15.30
CA ARG A 462 -38.25 -24.12 -14.11
C ARG A 462 -39.76 -24.36 -14.11
N GLY A 463 -40.32 -24.57 -12.91
CA GLY A 463 -41.75 -24.39 -12.61
C GLY A 463 -42.05 -24.51 -11.11
N GLN A 464 -42.05 -23.35 -10.41
CA GLN A 464 -42.99 -22.80 -9.39
C GLN A 464 -43.63 -23.74 -8.30
N PRO A 465 -44.14 -23.20 -7.17
CA PRO A 465 -43.67 -23.51 -5.82
C PRO A 465 -44.67 -24.29 -4.96
N LEU A 466 -44.17 -24.92 -3.89
CA LEU A 466 -44.97 -25.38 -2.75
C LEU A 466 -44.39 -24.77 -1.46
N LYS A 467 -45.29 -24.16 -0.69
CA LYS A 467 -45.07 -23.55 0.63
C LYS A 467 -45.57 -24.54 1.72
N PRO A 468 -45.36 -24.27 3.02
CA PRO A 468 -44.36 -24.91 3.85
C PRO A 468 -44.98 -25.84 4.91
N GLU A 469 -44.22 -26.78 5.49
CA GLU A 469 -44.50 -27.23 6.85
C GLU A 469 -43.36 -28.04 7.49
N LEU A 470 -43.30 -27.92 8.83
CA LEU A 470 -42.59 -28.74 9.82
C LEU A 470 -41.16 -28.30 10.23
N ARG A 471 -41.14 -27.53 11.32
CA ARG A 471 -40.03 -27.40 12.29
C ARG A 471 -39.78 -28.74 13.01
N PRO A 472 -38.55 -28.98 13.48
CA PRO A 472 -38.32 -29.70 14.72
C PRO A 472 -37.64 -28.82 15.79
N THR A 473 -38.16 -28.99 17.01
CA THR A 473 -37.79 -28.41 18.30
C THR A 473 -36.38 -28.84 18.77
N PRO A 474 -35.63 -28.01 19.54
CA PRO A 474 -34.29 -28.35 20.02
C PRO A 474 -34.32 -29.20 21.32
N PRO A 475 -33.26 -29.98 21.62
CA PRO A 475 -33.16 -30.71 22.88
C PRO A 475 -32.71 -29.82 24.05
N ARG A 476 -33.34 -30.02 25.21
CA ARG A 476 -32.99 -29.42 26.52
C ARG A 476 -31.83 -30.19 27.20
N PRO A 477 -31.07 -29.55 28.10
CA PRO A 477 -29.87 -30.10 28.74
C PRO A 477 -30.20 -31.04 29.91
N ARG A 478 -29.29 -31.97 30.21
CA ARG A 478 -29.28 -32.80 31.43
C ARG A 478 -28.03 -32.47 32.27
N VAL A 479 -28.27 -32.11 33.52
CA VAL A 479 -27.40 -32.11 34.71
C VAL A 479 -28.39 -32.47 35.86
N PRO A 480 -28.05 -33.32 36.85
CA PRO A 480 -26.89 -33.25 37.76
C PRO A 480 -25.72 -34.13 37.37
#